data_AF-W7D801-F1
#
_entry.id   AF-W7D801-F1
#
_cell.length_a   1.000
_cell.length_b   1.000
_cell.length_c   1.000
_cell.angle_alpha   90.00
_cell.angle_beta   90.00
_cell.angle_gamma   90.00
#
_symmetry.space_group_name_H-M   'P 1'
#
loop_
_entity.id
_entity.type
_entity.pdbx_description
1 polymer ?
#
loop_
_entity_poly.entity_id
_entity_poly.type
_entity_poly.pdbx_seq_one_letter_code
_entity_poly.pdbx_strand_id
1 'polypeptide(L)'
;MSRIDIQEVRAFQHALKTANTTMRTRIEKMKAVALQYAGDTSLSGQAVESSKAYFQENYSAICDVLTEILNTSEDLLANYLNAFSAQVDSSPNAKIDAELLGEAVLKVKSIRRKQEALKQSLSGSTAGLYEGRAQTLRLDFVEAVEQEKILEKYLQFEQSYGNYFQDLLALVMTAKRTMQSLIRDVQFNDKTGTYVMPKGYSQTLASMKKKAKHRPRH
;
A
#
# COMPACT_ATOMS: atom_id res chain seq x y z
N MET A 1 -2.61 8.80 -16.41
CA MET A 1 -3.14 7.51 -15.89
C MET A 1 -1.98 6.54 -15.75
N SER A 2 -2.08 5.60 -14.81
CA SER A 2 -0.96 4.80 -14.30
C SER A 2 -0.71 3.53 -15.11
N ARG A 3 0.55 3.13 -15.25
CA ARG A 3 0.98 1.81 -15.71
C ARG A 3 1.23 0.94 -14.47
N ILE A 4 0.67 -0.26 -14.43
CA ILE A 4 0.99 -1.25 -13.38
C ILE A 4 1.78 -2.40 -14.00
N ASP A 5 2.96 -2.65 -13.44
CA ASP A 5 3.74 -3.87 -13.66
C ASP A 5 3.75 -4.67 -12.36
N ILE A 6 3.05 -5.80 -12.32
CA ILE A 6 2.89 -6.56 -11.08
C ILE A 6 4.23 -7.13 -10.57
N GLN A 7 5.22 -7.31 -11.45
CA GLN A 7 6.55 -7.74 -11.04
C GLN A 7 7.28 -6.64 -10.28
N GLU A 8 7.17 -5.39 -10.74
CA GLU A 8 7.75 -4.24 -10.04
C GLU A 8 7.11 -4.07 -8.66
N VAL A 9 5.78 -4.23 -8.56
CA VAL A 9 5.07 -4.14 -7.28
C VAL A 9 5.45 -5.29 -6.33
N ARG A 10 5.65 -6.51 -6.83
CA ARG A 10 6.15 -7.63 -6.02
C ARG A 10 7.61 -7.44 -5.57
N ALA A 11 8.46 -6.91 -6.45
CA ALA A 11 9.83 -6.55 -6.09
C ALA A 11 9.85 -5.48 -4.99
N PHE A 12 8.99 -4.46 -5.12
CA PHE A 12 8.79 -3.45 -4.08
C PHE A 12 8.28 -4.08 -2.78
N GLN A 13 7.33 -5.01 -2.82
CA GLN A 13 6.84 -5.72 -1.63
C GLN A 13 7.96 -6.46 -0.91
N HIS A 14 8.83 -7.15 -1.65
CA HIS A 14 9.97 -7.84 -1.06
C HIS A 14 10.93 -6.84 -0.39
N ALA A 15 11.30 -5.77 -1.08
CA ALA A 15 12.16 -4.71 -0.55
C ALA A 15 11.55 -4.06 0.72
N LEU A 16 10.24 -3.80 0.71
CA LEU A 16 9.50 -3.26 1.84
C LEU A 16 9.58 -4.20 3.06
N LYS A 17 9.34 -5.50 2.87
CA LYS A 17 9.44 -6.49 3.96
C LYS A 17 10.84 -6.57 4.56
N THR A 18 11.88 -6.52 3.73
CA THR A 18 13.27 -6.50 4.21
C THR A 18 13.55 -5.22 5.02
N ALA A 19 13.13 -4.06 4.52
CA ALA A 19 13.30 -2.78 5.20
C ALA A 19 12.53 -2.75 6.54
N ASN A 20 11.28 -3.21 6.54
CA ASN A 20 10.43 -3.26 7.72
C ASN A 20 10.95 -4.24 8.78
N THR A 21 11.50 -5.37 8.38
CA THR A 21 12.15 -6.32 9.31
C THR A 21 13.33 -5.67 10.01
N THR A 22 14.18 -4.98 9.24
CA THR A 22 15.31 -4.22 9.80
C THR A 22 14.83 -3.13 10.76
N MET A 23 13.77 -2.42 10.40
CA MET A 23 13.22 -1.34 11.20
C MET A 23 12.56 -1.84 12.49
N ARG A 24 11.81 -2.96 12.43
CA ARG A 24 11.23 -3.62 13.62
C ARG A 24 12.30 -3.95 14.64
N THR A 25 13.40 -4.60 14.22
CA THR A 25 14.52 -4.90 15.12
C THR A 25 15.12 -3.65 15.76
N ARG A 26 15.22 -2.54 15.02
CA ARG A 26 15.73 -1.27 15.57
C ARG A 26 14.76 -0.65 16.57
N ILE A 27 13.47 -0.66 16.28
CA ILE A 27 12.40 -0.15 17.15
C ILE A 27 12.35 -0.97 18.44
N GLU A 28 12.40 -2.30 18.35
CA GLU A 28 12.41 -3.19 19.51
C GLU A 28 13.61 -2.96 20.42
N LYS A 29 14.82 -2.82 19.84
CA LYS A 29 16.03 -2.48 20.60
C LYS A 29 15.91 -1.12 21.30
N MET A 30 15.40 -0.11 20.60
CA MET A 30 15.17 1.21 21.18
C MET A 30 14.18 1.15 22.34
N LYS A 31 13.07 0.43 22.17
CA LYS A 31 12.07 0.20 23.22
C LYS A 31 12.69 -0.49 24.42
N ALA A 32 13.48 -1.54 24.20
CA ALA A 32 14.14 -2.29 25.27
C ALA A 32 15.10 -1.40 26.09
N VAL A 33 15.95 -0.62 25.43
CA VAL A 33 16.89 0.30 26.11
C VAL A 33 16.14 1.36 26.91
N ALA A 34 15.10 1.98 26.32
CA ALA A 34 14.29 2.99 27.01
C ALA A 34 13.60 2.42 28.26
N LEU A 35 13.05 1.21 28.18
CA LEU A 35 12.37 0.56 29.30
C LEU A 35 13.35 0.04 30.35
N GLN A 36 14.54 -0.41 29.94
CA GLN A 36 15.61 -0.78 30.87
C GLN A 36 16.05 0.43 31.70
N TYR A 37 16.28 1.58 31.06
CA TYR A 37 16.57 2.83 31.76
C TYR A 37 15.44 3.25 32.69
N ALA A 38 14.19 3.20 32.22
CA ALA A 38 13.03 3.57 33.02
C ALA A 38 12.84 2.67 34.26
N GLY A 39 13.25 1.40 34.17
CA GLY A 39 13.17 0.43 35.27
C GLY A 39 14.42 0.36 36.16
N ASP A 40 15.48 1.12 35.88
CA ASP A 40 16.72 1.08 36.65
C ASP A 40 16.52 1.71 38.05
N THR A 41 16.76 0.95 39.10
CA THR A 41 16.59 1.40 40.49
C THR A 41 17.87 1.98 41.10
N SER A 42 19.01 1.89 40.41
CA SER A 42 20.30 2.42 40.89
C SER A 42 20.39 3.94 40.81
N LEU A 43 19.65 4.55 39.88
CA LEU A 43 19.55 5.99 39.69
C LEU A 43 18.34 6.53 40.47
N SER A 44 18.51 7.63 41.20
CA SER A 44 17.42 8.24 41.99
C SER A 44 17.50 9.77 41.99
N GLY A 45 16.43 10.42 42.46
CA GLY A 45 16.27 11.87 42.49
C GLY A 45 15.16 12.36 41.57
N GLN A 46 14.59 13.53 41.87
CA GLN A 46 13.40 14.05 41.18
C GLN A 46 13.57 14.15 39.65
N ALA A 47 14.73 14.64 39.20
CA ALA A 47 15.06 14.74 37.78
C ALA A 47 15.13 13.37 37.09
N VAL A 48 15.72 12.38 37.77
CA VAL A 48 15.83 11.01 37.27
C VAL A 48 14.45 10.38 37.17
N GLU A 49 13.62 10.49 38.21
CA GLU A 49 12.27 9.93 38.22
C GLU A 49 11.38 10.56 37.14
N SER A 50 11.46 11.88 36.93
CA SER A 50 10.72 12.51 35.82
C SER A 50 11.20 12.05 34.45
N SER A 51 12.50 11.81 34.28
CA SER A 51 13.08 11.25 33.05
C SER A 51 12.60 9.83 32.80
N LYS A 52 12.67 8.95 33.81
CA LYS A 52 12.16 7.57 33.70
C LYS A 52 10.68 7.53 33.30
N ALA A 53 9.85 8.35 33.93
CA ALA A 53 8.43 8.49 33.58
C ALA A 53 8.25 8.93 32.12
N TYR A 54 9.01 9.92 31.65
CA TYR A 54 8.99 10.35 30.25
C TYR A 54 9.32 9.20 29.28
N PHE A 55 10.39 8.44 29.53
CA PHE A 55 10.74 7.31 28.65
C PHE A 55 9.68 6.22 28.69
N GLN A 56 9.17 5.86 29.86
CA GLN A 56 8.15 4.83 30.03
C GLN A 56 6.85 5.15 29.30
N GLU A 57 6.36 6.39 29.43
CA GLU A 57 5.09 6.83 28.85
C GLU A 57 5.15 7.00 27.33
N ASN A 58 6.28 7.52 26.82
CA ASN A 58 6.38 7.98 25.43
C ASN A 58 6.99 6.93 24.50
N TYR A 59 8.13 6.33 24.86
CA TYR A 59 8.85 5.43 23.95
C TYR A 59 8.07 4.15 23.67
N SER A 60 7.44 3.56 24.68
CA SER A 60 6.63 2.35 24.49
C SER A 60 5.50 2.60 23.49
N ALA A 61 4.75 3.68 23.69
CA ALA A 61 3.62 4.05 22.85
C ALA A 61 4.01 4.34 21.39
N ILE A 62 5.10 5.07 21.19
CA ILE A 62 5.59 5.44 19.84
C ILE A 62 6.12 4.21 19.13
N CYS A 63 6.93 3.40 19.81
CA CYS A 63 7.47 2.16 19.24
C CYS A 63 6.36 1.21 18.81
N ASP A 64 5.31 1.05 19.61
CA ASP A 64 4.18 0.17 19.26
C ASP A 64 3.45 0.66 18.01
N VAL A 65 3.22 1.97 17.88
CA VAL A 65 2.59 2.53 16.68
C VAL A 65 3.48 2.38 15.45
N LEU A 66 4.78 2.64 15.57
CA LEU A 66 5.72 2.48 14.46
C LEU A 66 5.74 1.04 13.99
N THR A 67 5.79 0.07 14.90
CA THR A 67 5.69 -1.36 14.57
C THR A 67 4.37 -1.67 13.84
N GLU A 68 3.25 -1.12 14.30
CA GLU A 68 1.95 -1.35 13.65
C GLU A 68 1.87 -0.73 12.25
N ILE A 69 2.49 0.43 12.02
CA ILE A 69 2.62 1.03 10.68
C ILE A 69 3.36 0.06 9.74
N LEU A 70 4.47 -0.52 10.20
CA LEU A 70 5.25 -1.47 9.41
C LEU A 70 4.40 -2.71 9.07
N ASN A 71 3.73 -3.30 10.06
CA ASN A 71 2.88 -4.47 9.87
C ASN A 71 1.71 -4.17 8.92
N THR A 72 1.01 -3.04 9.12
CA THR A 72 -0.11 -2.63 8.27
C THR A 72 0.34 -2.38 6.83
N SER A 73 1.53 -1.82 6.62
CA SER A 73 2.06 -1.61 5.27
C SER A 73 2.33 -2.91 4.52
N GLU A 74 2.85 -3.94 5.21
CA GLU A 74 3.09 -5.26 4.62
C GLU A 74 1.77 -5.95 4.26
N ASP A 75 0.80 -5.92 5.18
CA ASP A 75 -0.50 -6.57 5.00
C ASP A 75 -1.33 -5.92 3.89
N LEU A 76 -1.42 -4.58 3.88
CA LEU A 76 -2.15 -3.88 2.81
C LEU A 76 -1.54 -4.17 1.44
N LEU A 77 -0.22 -4.11 1.30
CA LEU A 77 0.41 -4.38 0.00
C LEU A 77 0.21 -5.84 -0.43
N ALA A 78 0.27 -6.79 0.52
CA ALA A 78 -0.04 -8.20 0.23
C ALA A 78 -1.48 -8.40 -0.23
N ASN A 79 -2.44 -7.79 0.48
CA ASN A 79 -3.85 -7.88 0.15
C ASN A 79 -4.18 -7.21 -1.18
N TYR A 80 -3.58 -6.06 -1.47
CA TYR A 80 -3.69 -5.38 -2.76
C TYR A 80 -3.23 -6.30 -3.92
N LEU A 81 -2.05 -6.91 -3.78
CA LEU A 81 -1.50 -7.82 -4.80
C LEU A 81 -2.37 -9.08 -4.99
N ASN A 82 -2.88 -9.66 -3.89
CA ASN A 82 -3.76 -10.82 -3.94
C ASN A 82 -5.11 -10.47 -4.60
N ALA A 83 -5.68 -9.32 -4.26
CA ALA A 83 -6.93 -8.85 -4.84
C ALA A 83 -6.77 -8.55 -6.34
N PHE A 84 -5.66 -7.89 -6.73
CA PHE A 84 -5.35 -7.68 -8.14
C PHE A 84 -5.28 -9.01 -8.90
N SER A 85 -4.54 -9.98 -8.35
CA SER A 85 -4.39 -11.31 -8.95
C SER A 85 -5.72 -12.05 -9.10
N ALA A 86 -6.66 -11.86 -8.16
CA ALA A 86 -7.95 -12.54 -8.16
C ALA A 86 -8.99 -11.85 -9.07
N GLN A 87 -8.98 -10.52 -9.12
CA GLN A 87 -10.02 -9.73 -9.77
C GLN A 87 -9.64 -9.33 -11.20
N VAL A 88 -8.35 -9.04 -11.45
CA VAL A 88 -7.87 -8.46 -12.70
C VAL A 88 -7.21 -9.53 -13.58
N ASP A 89 -6.01 -9.96 -13.19
CA ASP A 89 -5.19 -10.91 -13.94
C ASP A 89 -4.28 -11.71 -12.99
N SER A 90 -4.37 -13.03 -13.04
CA SER A 90 -3.58 -13.95 -12.19
C SER A 90 -2.15 -14.17 -12.69
N SER A 91 -1.81 -13.64 -13.86
CA SER A 91 -0.50 -13.82 -14.47
C SER A 91 0.61 -13.18 -13.62
N PRO A 92 1.71 -13.90 -13.34
CA PRO A 92 2.81 -13.39 -12.52
C PRO A 92 3.58 -12.23 -13.19
N ASN A 93 3.37 -12.03 -14.48
CA ASN A 93 3.95 -10.98 -15.32
C ASN A 93 2.88 -10.03 -15.88
N ALA A 94 1.71 -9.93 -15.22
CA ALA A 94 0.65 -9.01 -15.64
C ALA A 94 1.18 -7.57 -15.74
N LYS A 95 0.96 -6.96 -16.90
CA LYS A 95 1.31 -5.57 -17.21
C LYS A 95 0.09 -4.89 -17.78
N ILE A 96 -0.31 -3.80 -17.17
CA ILE A 96 -1.45 -2.99 -17.62
C ILE A 96 -0.92 -1.60 -17.91
N ASP A 97 -0.98 -1.21 -19.19
CA ASP A 97 -0.60 0.11 -19.66
C ASP A 97 -1.85 0.90 -20.03
N ALA A 98 -1.94 2.14 -19.58
CA ALA A 98 -3.04 3.05 -19.91
C ALA A 98 -3.15 3.30 -21.43
N GLU A 99 -2.05 3.24 -22.18
CA GLU A 99 -2.07 3.30 -23.65
C GLU A 99 -2.68 2.03 -24.26
N LEU A 100 -2.31 0.85 -23.74
CA LEU A 100 -2.91 -0.43 -24.11
C LEU A 100 -4.42 -0.46 -23.84
N LEU A 101 -4.89 0.28 -22.83
CA LEU A 101 -6.33 0.39 -22.54
C LEU A 101 -7.11 1.09 -23.66
N GLY A 102 -6.56 2.18 -24.21
CA GLY A 102 -7.15 2.88 -25.35
C GLY A 102 -7.04 2.05 -26.64
N GLU A 103 -5.91 1.36 -26.83
CA GLU A 103 -5.66 0.52 -27.99
C GLU A 103 -6.54 -0.73 -28.04
N ALA A 104 -6.79 -1.39 -26.90
CA ALA A 104 -7.64 -2.58 -26.83
C ALA A 104 -9.06 -2.30 -27.35
N VAL A 105 -9.67 -1.19 -26.92
CA VAL A 105 -11.00 -0.76 -27.39
C VAL A 105 -11.00 -0.48 -28.89
N LEU A 106 -9.95 0.15 -29.41
CA LEU A 106 -9.80 0.40 -30.85
C LEU A 106 -9.60 -0.90 -31.64
N LYS A 107 -8.83 -1.85 -31.09
CA LYS A 107 -8.56 -3.17 -31.68
C LYS A 107 -9.83 -4.01 -31.76
N VAL A 108 -10.65 -4.06 -30.71
CA VAL A 108 -11.97 -4.72 -30.74
C VAL A 108 -12.86 -4.11 -31.83
N LYS A 109 -12.96 -2.78 -31.89
CA LYS A 109 -13.73 -2.08 -32.95
C LYS A 109 -13.20 -2.38 -34.36
N SER A 110 -11.89 -2.52 -34.52
CA SER A 110 -11.25 -2.88 -35.79
C SER A 110 -11.57 -4.31 -36.22
N ILE A 111 -11.47 -5.26 -35.29
CA ILE A 111 -11.74 -6.68 -35.56
C ILE A 111 -13.22 -6.89 -35.89
N ARG A 112 -14.15 -6.24 -35.18
CA ARG A 112 -15.59 -6.28 -35.51
C ARG A 112 -15.86 -5.80 -36.94
N ARG A 113 -15.23 -4.70 -37.37
CA ARG A 113 -15.34 -4.20 -38.75
C ARG A 113 -14.82 -5.20 -39.78
N LYS A 114 -13.67 -5.83 -39.50
CA LYS A 114 -13.10 -6.84 -40.41
C LYS A 114 -13.94 -8.13 -40.46
N GLN A 115 -14.57 -8.54 -39.36
CA GLN A 115 -15.51 -9.66 -39.35
C GLN A 115 -16.75 -9.38 -40.20
N GLU A 116 -17.31 -8.17 -40.12
CA GLU A 116 -18.48 -7.79 -40.92
C GLU A 116 -18.16 -7.74 -42.41
N ALA A 117 -17.02 -7.16 -42.78
CA ALA A 117 -16.54 -7.16 -44.16
C ALA A 117 -16.30 -8.59 -44.69
N LEU A 118 -15.79 -9.50 -43.84
CA LEU A 118 -15.60 -10.90 -44.19
C LEU A 118 -16.95 -11.62 -44.40
N LYS A 119 -17.95 -11.38 -43.55
CA LYS A 119 -19.31 -11.92 -43.73
C LYS A 119 -19.93 -11.49 -45.06
N GLN A 120 -19.79 -10.22 -45.42
CA GLN A 120 -20.25 -9.69 -46.73
C GLN A 120 -19.51 -10.34 -47.91
N SER A 121 -18.24 -10.71 -47.72
CA SER A 121 -17.44 -11.41 -48.74
C SER A 121 -17.78 -12.91 -48.83
N LEU A 122 -18.19 -13.52 -47.72
CA LEU A 122 -18.63 -14.92 -47.61
C LEU A 122 -20.06 -15.15 -48.12
N SER A 123 -20.92 -14.11 -48.19
CA SER A 123 -22.23 -14.20 -48.85
C SER A 123 -22.17 -14.34 -50.38
N GLY A 124 -20.96 -14.37 -50.96
CA GLY A 124 -20.69 -14.77 -52.35
C GLY A 124 -20.15 -16.20 -52.49
N SER A 125 -20.00 -16.70 -53.72
CA SER A 125 -19.69 -18.11 -54.06
C SER A 125 -18.26 -18.61 -53.73
N THR A 126 -17.50 -17.94 -52.86
CA THR A 126 -16.06 -18.20 -52.61
C THR A 126 -15.73 -18.74 -51.20
N ALA A 127 -16.66 -19.45 -50.56
CA ALA A 127 -16.57 -19.86 -49.15
C ALA A 127 -15.27 -20.59 -48.74
N GLY A 128 -14.69 -21.44 -49.60
CA GLY A 128 -13.47 -22.20 -49.29
C GLY A 128 -12.15 -21.39 -49.32
N LEU A 129 -12.11 -20.25 -50.01
CA LEU A 129 -10.89 -19.42 -50.14
C LEU A 129 -10.60 -18.58 -48.90
N TYR A 130 -11.59 -18.40 -48.01
CA TYR A 130 -11.54 -17.46 -46.90
C TYR A 130 -11.56 -18.11 -45.51
N GLU A 131 -11.56 -19.45 -45.44
CA GLU A 131 -11.65 -20.20 -44.18
C GLU A 131 -10.46 -19.96 -43.24
N GLY A 132 -9.23 -19.97 -43.76
CA GLY A 132 -8.03 -19.65 -42.97
C GLY A 132 -8.05 -18.21 -42.44
N ARG A 133 -8.49 -17.25 -43.26
CA ARG A 133 -8.64 -15.84 -42.86
C ARG A 133 -9.73 -15.67 -41.80
N ALA A 134 -10.84 -16.41 -41.93
CA ALA A 134 -11.91 -16.43 -40.94
C ALA A 134 -11.42 -16.95 -39.59
N GLN A 135 -10.61 -18.02 -39.60
CA GLN A 135 -10.08 -18.61 -38.37
C GLN A 135 -9.09 -17.69 -37.65
N THR A 136 -8.16 -17.03 -38.37
CA THR A 136 -7.26 -16.03 -37.78
C THR A 136 -8.04 -14.88 -37.15
N LEU A 137 -9.03 -14.33 -37.89
CA LEU A 137 -9.89 -13.26 -37.36
C LEU A 137 -10.69 -13.68 -36.12
N ARG A 138 -11.05 -14.95 -36.02
CA ARG A 138 -11.73 -15.49 -34.83
C ARG A 138 -10.80 -15.51 -33.63
N LEU A 139 -9.56 -15.96 -33.81
CA LEU A 139 -8.55 -15.98 -32.74
C LEU A 139 -8.19 -14.56 -32.29
N ASP A 140 -7.93 -13.65 -33.24
CA ASP A 140 -7.67 -12.23 -32.95
C ASP A 140 -8.82 -11.59 -32.16
N PHE A 141 -10.06 -11.93 -32.50
CA PHE A 141 -11.24 -11.43 -31.80
C PHE A 141 -11.33 -11.94 -30.37
N VAL A 142 -11.08 -13.23 -30.15
CA VAL A 142 -11.06 -13.83 -28.80
C VAL A 142 -10.01 -13.14 -27.94
N GLU A 143 -8.79 -12.99 -28.45
CA GLU A 143 -7.70 -12.31 -27.74
C GLU A 143 -8.06 -10.86 -27.38
N ALA A 144 -8.63 -10.11 -28.34
CA ALA A 144 -9.01 -8.72 -28.10
C ALA A 144 -10.15 -8.56 -27.09
N VAL A 145 -11.12 -9.49 -27.08
CA VAL A 145 -12.20 -9.51 -26.09
C VAL A 145 -11.68 -9.86 -24.70
N GLU A 146 -10.73 -10.80 -24.59
CA GLU A 146 -10.07 -11.10 -23.32
C GLU A 146 -9.30 -9.89 -22.77
N GLN A 147 -8.57 -9.18 -23.63
CA GLN A 147 -7.86 -7.94 -23.27
C GLN A 147 -8.83 -6.84 -22.81
N GLU A 148 -9.95 -6.64 -23.51
CA GLU A 148 -11.01 -5.70 -23.12
C GLU A 148 -11.58 -6.05 -21.74
N LYS A 149 -11.81 -7.33 -21.46
CA LYS A 149 -12.32 -7.78 -20.15
C LYS A 149 -11.32 -7.55 -19.02
N ILE A 150 -10.03 -7.79 -19.23
CA ILE A 150 -8.97 -7.48 -18.25
C ILE A 150 -8.94 -5.98 -17.96
N LEU A 151 -9.07 -5.16 -19.00
CA LEU A 151 -9.16 -3.71 -18.89
C LEU A 151 -10.38 -3.28 -18.03
N GLU A 152 -11.57 -3.79 -18.31
CA GLU A 152 -12.76 -3.46 -17.53
C GLU A 152 -12.59 -3.82 -16.05
N LYS A 153 -12.07 -5.02 -15.77
CA LYS A 153 -11.74 -5.46 -14.41
C LYS A 153 -10.74 -4.53 -13.74
N TYR A 154 -9.71 -4.11 -14.46
CA TYR A 154 -8.71 -3.18 -13.93
C TYR A 154 -9.30 -1.81 -13.58
N LEU A 155 -10.17 -1.25 -14.42
CA LEU A 155 -10.83 0.02 -14.11
C LEU A 155 -11.73 -0.08 -12.87
N GLN A 156 -12.47 -1.18 -12.74
CA GLN A 156 -13.28 -1.45 -11.54
C GLN A 156 -12.40 -1.63 -10.30
N PHE A 157 -11.25 -2.29 -10.46
CA PHE A 157 -10.27 -2.45 -9.41
C PHE A 157 -9.72 -1.09 -8.97
N GLU A 158 -9.23 -0.24 -9.88
CA GLU A 158 -8.73 1.11 -9.54
C GLU A 158 -9.78 1.98 -8.84
N GLN A 159 -11.06 1.91 -9.26
CA GLN A 159 -12.15 2.61 -8.57
C GLN A 159 -12.34 2.12 -7.13
N SER A 160 -12.18 0.81 -6.89
CA SER A 160 -12.34 0.20 -5.58
C SER A 160 -11.11 0.40 -4.67
N TYR A 161 -9.92 0.46 -5.26
CA TYR A 161 -8.63 0.51 -4.55
C TYR A 161 -7.95 1.89 -4.57
N GLY A 162 -8.52 2.90 -5.23
CA GLY A 162 -7.90 4.23 -5.36
C GLY A 162 -7.59 4.93 -4.04
N ASN A 163 -8.35 4.64 -2.98
CA ASN A 163 -8.15 5.18 -1.63
C ASN A 163 -7.60 4.14 -0.64
N TYR A 164 -7.22 2.96 -1.10
CA TYR A 164 -6.93 1.79 -0.26
C TYR A 164 -5.84 2.02 0.79
N PHE A 165 -4.85 2.87 0.47
CA PHE A 165 -3.73 3.18 1.37
C PHE A 165 -3.91 4.48 2.19
N GLN A 166 -5.07 5.16 2.09
CA GLN A 166 -5.25 6.47 2.73
C GLN A 166 -5.16 6.42 4.26
N ASP A 167 -5.69 5.39 4.89
CA ASP A 167 -5.65 5.25 6.35
C ASP A 167 -4.23 5.02 6.86
N LEU A 168 -3.43 4.21 6.14
CA LEU A 168 -2.01 4.03 6.43
C LEU A 168 -1.27 5.37 6.28
N LEU A 169 -1.52 6.12 5.20
CA LEU A 169 -0.92 7.44 5.00
C LEU A 169 -1.27 8.39 6.14
N ALA A 170 -2.54 8.42 6.55
CA ALA A 170 -3.01 9.25 7.65
C ALA A 170 -2.35 8.86 8.98
N LEU A 171 -2.16 7.56 9.24
CA LEU A 171 -1.44 7.06 10.41
C LEU A 171 0.04 7.47 10.39
N VAL A 172 0.74 7.27 9.27
CA VAL A 172 2.15 7.67 9.09
C VAL A 172 2.32 9.17 9.30
N MET A 173 1.46 9.99 8.69
CA MET A 173 1.51 11.45 8.84
C MET A 173 1.24 11.89 10.28
N THR A 174 0.35 11.19 11.00
CA THR A 174 0.06 11.46 12.40
C THR A 174 1.26 11.10 13.27
N ALA A 175 1.85 9.92 13.09
CA ALA A 175 3.06 9.49 13.79
C ALA A 175 4.25 10.43 13.55
N LYS A 176 4.48 10.84 12.30
CA LYS A 176 5.51 11.82 11.95
C LYS A 176 5.32 13.13 12.71
N ARG A 177 4.10 13.69 12.71
CA ARG A 177 3.79 14.94 13.43
C ARG A 177 4.01 14.81 14.94
N THR A 178 3.56 13.71 15.54
CA THR A 178 3.74 13.43 16.98
C THR A 178 5.22 13.39 17.34
N MET A 179 6.03 12.63 16.61
CA MET A 179 7.47 12.51 16.87
C MET A 179 8.20 13.84 16.66
N GLN A 180 7.84 14.59 15.61
CA GLN A 180 8.44 15.90 15.35
C GLN A 180 8.14 16.92 16.46
N SER A 181 6.94 16.89 17.03
CA SER A 181 6.61 17.77 18.16
C SER A 181 7.38 17.38 19.42
N LEU A 182 7.57 16.09 19.67
CA LEU A 182 8.43 15.65 20.78
C LEU A 182 9.88 16.12 20.63
N ILE A 183 10.44 15.99 19.43
CA ILE A 183 11.84 16.38 19.16
C ILE A 183 12.04 17.90 19.33
N ARG A 184 11.05 18.71 18.94
CA ARG A 184 11.20 20.17 18.94
C ARG A 184 10.78 20.84 20.24
N ASP A 185 9.71 20.35 20.86
CA ASP A 185 8.95 21.14 21.83
C ASP A 185 9.02 20.54 23.25
N VAL A 186 9.62 19.37 23.44
CA VAL A 186 9.92 18.86 24.79
C VAL A 186 11.05 19.67 25.39
N GLN A 187 10.82 20.21 26.58
CA GLN A 187 11.81 20.97 27.33
C GLN A 187 12.02 20.39 28.71
N PHE A 188 13.27 20.21 29.12
CA PHE A 188 13.62 19.87 30.50
C PHE A 188 13.76 21.15 31.32
N ASN A 189 13.04 21.24 32.43
CA ASN A 189 13.15 22.31 33.40
C ASN A 189 14.17 21.91 34.47
N ASP A 190 15.33 22.55 34.44
CA ASP A 190 16.45 22.31 35.35
C ASP A 190 16.14 22.66 36.81
N LYS A 191 15.26 23.63 37.05
CA LYS A 191 14.86 24.06 38.40
C LYS A 191 13.90 23.08 39.06
N THR A 192 12.97 22.51 38.29
CA THR A 192 11.96 21.57 38.82
C THR A 192 12.34 20.11 38.60
N GLY A 193 13.34 19.84 37.77
CA GLY A 193 13.72 18.49 37.35
C GLY A 193 12.62 17.79 36.56
N THR A 194 11.79 18.52 35.80
CA THR A 194 10.64 17.94 35.10
C THR A 194 10.61 18.26 33.61
N TYR A 195 9.89 17.45 32.84
CA TYR A 195 9.65 17.67 31.42
C TYR A 195 8.36 18.44 31.17
N VAL A 196 8.44 19.46 30.32
CA VAL A 196 7.28 20.15 29.75
C VAL A 196 6.96 19.51 28.41
N MET A 197 5.78 18.91 28.31
CA MET A 197 5.33 18.24 27.10
C MET A 197 4.74 19.25 26.10
N PRO A 198 4.81 18.95 24.78
CA PRO A 198 4.22 19.81 23.77
C PRO A 198 2.71 19.96 23.96
N LYS A 199 2.19 21.15 23.68
CA LYS A 199 0.73 21.40 23.75
C LYS A 199 0.00 20.46 22.79
N GLY A 200 -1.04 19.78 23.28
CA GLY A 200 -1.82 18.86 22.45
C GLY A 200 -1.22 17.46 22.26
N TYR A 201 -0.06 17.18 22.90
CA TYR A 201 0.64 15.91 22.74
C TYR A 201 -0.21 14.71 23.17
N SER A 202 -0.82 14.77 24.37
CA SER A 202 -1.62 13.65 24.90
C SER A 202 -2.79 13.29 23.99
N GLN A 203 -3.47 14.30 23.40
CA GLN A 203 -4.54 14.09 22.45
C GLN A 203 -4.03 13.45 21.15
N THR A 204 -2.88 13.92 20.65
CA THR A 204 -2.28 13.41 19.42
C THR A 204 -1.79 11.97 19.60
N LEU A 205 -1.15 11.66 20.73
CA LEU A 205 -0.72 10.30 21.10
C LEU A 205 -1.92 9.36 21.23
N ALA A 206 -3.01 9.78 21.87
CA ALA A 206 -4.23 8.99 21.99
C ALA A 206 -4.87 8.72 20.61
N SER A 207 -4.94 9.73 19.75
CA SER A 207 -5.44 9.58 18.37
C SER A 207 -4.58 8.60 17.58
N MET A 208 -3.27 8.71 17.69
CA MET A 208 -2.30 7.83 17.05
C MET A 208 -2.47 6.38 17.51
N LYS A 209 -2.56 6.13 18.82
CA LYS A 209 -2.84 4.80 19.39
C LYS A 209 -4.19 4.25 18.90
N LYS A 210 -5.23 5.08 18.84
CA LYS A 210 -6.55 4.67 18.36
C LYS A 210 -6.49 4.21 16.91
N LYS A 211 -5.86 4.99 16.03
CA LYS A 211 -5.72 4.67 14.60
C LYS A 211 -4.91 3.39 14.39
N ALA A 212 -3.81 3.20 15.12
CA ALA A 212 -3.03 1.96 15.05
C ALA A 212 -3.86 0.72 15.44
N LYS A 213 -4.76 0.83 16.42
CA LYS A 213 -5.65 -0.29 16.81
C LYS A 213 -6.76 -0.59 15.80
N HIS A 214 -7.17 0.38 14.98
CA HIS A 214 -8.23 0.22 13.98
C HIS A 214 -7.63 -0.27 12.67
N ARG A 215 -7.01 -1.45 12.70
CA ARG A 215 -6.51 -2.13 11.51
C ARG A 215 -7.64 -2.22 10.48
N PRO A 216 -7.49 -1.70 9.25
CA PRO A 216 -8.52 -1.83 8.23
C PRO A 216 -8.77 -3.32 7.98
N ARG A 217 -9.96 -3.80 8.38
CA ARG A 217 -10.46 -5.13 8.02
C ARG A 217 -11.14 -4.97 6.66
N HIS A 218 -10.39 -5.19 5.60
CA HIS A 218 -10.91 -5.30 4.24
C HIS A 218 -10.56 -6.67 3.68
#